data_AF-A0A7C2P013-F1
#
_entry.id   AF-A0A7C2P013-F1
#
_cell.length_a   1.000
_cell.length_b   1.000
_cell.length_c   1.000
_cell.angle_alpha   90.00
_cell.angle_beta   90.00
_cell.angle_gamma   90.00
#
_symmetry.space_group_name_H-M   'P 1'
#
loop_
_entity.id
_entity.type
_entity.pdbx_description
1 polymer ?
#
loop_
_entity_poly.entity_id
_entity_poly.type
_entity_poly.pdbx_seq_one_letter_code
_entity_poly.pdbx_strand_id
1 'polypeptide(L)' 'MCGIAGIAGNDIKKEFIKMMADSLKHRGPDDEGYLLVNLSEKKIEERGGEDTKVSLRHINEPLDFCIDLA' A
#
# COMPACT_ATOMS: atom_id res chain seq x y z
N MET A 1 -7.23 16.48 -2.84
CA MET A 1 -5.83 16.82 -3.20
C MET A 1 -5.01 15.56 -2.98
N CYS A 2 -4.18 15.13 -3.94
CA CYS A 2 -3.46 13.85 -3.82
C CYS A 2 -2.20 14.00 -2.96
N GLY A 3 -1.84 12.94 -2.24
CA GLY A 3 -0.59 12.82 -1.48
C GLY A 3 0.03 11.44 -1.71
N ILE A 4 1.35 11.38 -1.78
CA ILE A 4 2.10 10.13 -1.97
C ILE A 4 3.17 10.09 -0.88
N ALA A 5 3.29 8.95 -0.21
CA ALA A 5 4.38 8.63 0.69
C ALA A 5 4.93 7.24 0.35
N GLY A 6 6.19 7.00 0.69
CA GLY A 6 6.87 5.75 0.41
C GLY A 6 8.07 5.55 1.31
N ILE A 7 8.38 4.29 1.59
CA ILE A 7 9.52 3.88 2.41
C ILE A 7 10.17 2.65 1.75
N ALA A 8 11.50 2.60 1.74
CA ALA A 8 12.28 1.52 1.15
C ALA A 8 13.47 1.19 2.05
N GLY A 9 13.80 -0.10 2.15
CA GLY A 9 14.74 -0.63 3.14
C GLY A 9 14.46 -2.10 3.45
N ASN A 10 15.24 -2.66 4.37
CA ASN A 10 15.07 -4.04 4.82
C ASN A 10 14.09 -4.10 6.00
N ASP A 11 13.37 -5.21 6.15
CA ASP A 11 12.48 -5.51 7.29
C ASP A 11 11.42 -4.44 7.59
N ILE A 12 10.96 -3.75 6.54
CA ILE A 12 9.90 -2.75 6.65
C ILE A 12 8.57 -3.44 6.94
N LYS A 13 7.85 -2.91 7.92
CA LYS A 13 6.50 -3.34 8.25
C LYS A 13 5.46 -2.53 7.47
N LYS A 14 4.43 -3.18 6.96
CA LYS A 14 3.35 -2.53 6.18
C LYS A 14 2.57 -1.48 6.98
N GLU A 15 2.57 -1.57 8.31
CA GLU A 15 1.89 -0.60 9.17
C GLU A 15 2.52 0.80 9.03
N PHE A 16 3.82 0.88 8.71
CA PHE A 16 4.48 2.17 8.50
C PHE A 16 3.96 2.90 7.26
N ILE A 17 3.71 2.20 6.15
CA ILE A 17 3.15 2.84 4.95
C ILE A 17 1.72 3.31 5.20
N LYS A 18 0.92 2.54 5.94
CA LYS A 18 -0.42 2.95 6.39
C LYS A 18 -0.36 4.21 7.26
N MET A 19 0.52 4.27 8.26
CA MET A 19 0.67 5.44 9.12
C MET A 19 1.05 6.70 8.32
N MET A 20 1.95 6.56 7.33
CA MET A 20 2.31 7.68 6.46
C MET A 20 1.14 8.14 5.59
N ALA A 21 0.37 7.21 5.01
CA ALA A 21 -0.83 7.53 4.23
C ALA A 21 -1.91 8.21 5.09
N ASP A 22 -2.18 7.69 6.28
CA ASP A 22 -3.13 8.26 7.25
C ASP A 22 -2.77 9.71 7.60
N SER A 23 -1.48 10.03 7.73
CA SER A 23 -1.01 11.39 7.99
C SER A 23 -1.35 12.38 6.87
N LEU A 24 -1.61 11.90 5.64
CA LEU A 24 -1.96 12.70 4.47
C LEU A 24 -3.47 12.85 4.25
N LYS A 25 -4.32 12.10 4.98
CA LYS A 25 -5.79 12.12 4.80
C LYS A 25 -6.43 13.49 4.95
N HIS A 26 -5.82 14.40 5.72
CA HIS A 26 -6.29 15.79 5.86
C HIS A 26 -6.30 16.57 4.54
N ARG A 27 -5.70 16.04 3.46
CA ARG A 27 -5.71 16.61 2.10
C ARG A 27 -6.88 16.14 1.22
N GLY A 28 -7.71 15.22 1.73
CA GLY A 28 -8.88 14.68 1.03
C GLY A 28 -8.87 13.14 1.08
N PRO A 29 -9.96 12.50 1.55
CA PRO A 29 -10.02 11.05 1.75
C PRO A 29 -10.49 10.26 0.52
N ASP A 30 -10.64 10.88 -0.65
CA ASP A 30 -11.53 10.34 -1.71
C ASP A 30 -11.12 8.99 -2.34
N ASP A 31 -9.84 8.62 -2.32
CA ASP A 31 -9.35 7.32 -2.79
C ASP A 31 -7.94 7.02 -2.24
N GLU A 32 -7.64 5.74 -2.01
CA GLU A 32 -6.35 5.27 -1.50
C GLU A 32 -5.78 4.15 -2.37
N GLY A 33 -4.46 4.05 -2.43
CA GLY A 33 -3.77 2.98 -3.11
C GLY A 33 -2.40 2.73 -2.50
N TYR A 34 -2.05 1.45 -2.36
CA TYR A 34 -0.79 0.99 -1.79
C TYR A 34 -0.14 -0.01 -2.76
N LEU A 35 1.17 0.14 -2.94
CA LEU A 35 2.00 -0.81 -3.66
C LEU A 35 3.07 -1.35 -2.72
N LEU A 36 3.03 -2.65 -2.46
CA LEU A 36 4.04 -3.34 -1.66
C LEU A 36 4.98 -4.09 -2.61
N VAL A 37 6.28 -3.92 -2.42
CA VAL A 37 7.30 -4.52 -3.29
C VAL A 37 8.29 -5.30 -2.46
N ASN A 38 8.41 -6.60 -2.73
CA ASN A 38 9.50 -7.42 -2.23
C ASN A 38 10.54 -7.56 -3.35
N LEU A 39 11.62 -6.77 -3.27
CA LEU A 39 12.67 -6.76 -4.29
C LEU A 39 13.50 -8.06 -4.31
N SER A 40 13.67 -8.73 -3.16
CA SER A 40 14.42 -9.99 -3.10
C SER A 40 13.68 -11.14 -3.82
N GLU A 41 12.36 -11.20 -3.67
CA GLU A 41 11.53 -12.23 -4.30
C GLU A 41 10.95 -11.79 -5.65
N LYS A 42 11.19 -10.53 -6.04
CA LYS A 42 10.60 -9.87 -7.21
C LYS A 42 9.07 -9.98 -7.23
N LYS A 43 8.43 -9.82 -6.07
CA LYS A 43 6.98 -9.86 -5.95
C LYS A 43 6.43 -8.48 -5.67
N ILE A 44 5.22 -8.24 -6.18
CA ILE A 44 4.48 -7.02 -5.98
C ILE A 44 3.10 -7.35 -5.46
N GLU A 45 2.50 -6.41 -4.75
CA GLU A 45 1.16 -6.56 -4.24
C GLU A 45 0.47 -5.21 -4.19
N GLU A 46 -0.61 -5.07 -4.95
CA GLU A 46 -1.49 -3.92 -4.91
C GLU A 46 -2.52 -4.10 -3.79
N ARG A 47 -2.74 -3.04 -3.02
CA ARG A 47 -3.70 -3.01 -1.91
C ARG A 47 -4.51 -1.72 -1.93
N GLY A 48 -5.75 -1.81 -1.50
CA GLY A 48 -6.64 -0.68 -1.24
C GLY A 48 -6.69 -0.33 0.24
N GLY A 49 -7.20 0.86 0.53
CA GLY A 49 -7.59 1.30 1.87
C GLY A 49 -9.10 1.33 2.05
N GLU A 50 -9.53 1.97 3.13
CA GLU A 50 -10.95 2.01 3.55
C GLU A 50 -11.82 2.77 2.54
N ASP A 51 -11.25 3.79 1.90
CA ASP A 51 -11.93 4.68 0.97
C ASP A 51 -11.80 4.22 -0.50
N THR A 52 -11.08 3.11 -0.75
CA THR A 52 -10.85 2.55 -2.09
C THR A 52 -12.09 1.83 -2.62
N LYS A 53 -12.52 2.19 -3.84
CA LYS A 53 -13.72 1.61 -4.48
C LYS A 53 -13.46 0.44 -5.42
N VAL A 54 -12.19 0.14 -5.72
CA VAL A 54 -11.80 -0.99 -6.57
C VAL A 54 -11.65 -2.27 -5.74
N SER A 55 -11.87 -3.43 -6.38
CA SER A 55 -11.76 -4.75 -5.76
C SER A 55 -10.29 -5.17 -5.56
N LEU A 56 -9.58 -4.47 -4.67
CA LEU A 56 -8.26 -4.83 -4.19
C LEU A 56 -8.38 -5.41 -2.77
N ARG A 57 -7.40 -6.22 -2.36
CA ARG A 57 -7.31 -6.61 -0.94
C ARG A 57 -6.96 -5.39 -0.10
N HIS A 58 -7.41 -5.38 1.14
CA HIS A 58 -7.20 -4.29 2.06
C HIS A 58 -5.78 -4.30 2.66
N ILE A 59 -5.19 -3.13 2.91
CA ILE A 59 -3.84 -2.99 3.49
C ILE A 59 -3.66 -3.74 4.83
N ASN A 60 -4.75 -3.93 5.58
CA ASN A 60 -4.74 -4.65 6.86
C ASN A 60 -4.73 -6.18 6.69
N GLU A 61 -5.08 -6.73 5.53
CA GLU A 61 -5.08 -8.17 5.29
C GLU A 61 -3.66 -8.77 5.28
N PRO A 62 -3.50 -10.07 5.57
CA PRO A 62 -2.20 -10.74 5.47
C PRO A 62 -1.53 -10.51 4.12
N LEU A 63 -0.20 -10.40 4.14
CA LEU A 63 0.60 -10.34 2.92
C LEU A 63 0.54 -11.69 2.23
N ASP A 64 0.21 -11.67 0.95
CA ASP A 64 0.12 -12.84 0.10
C ASP A 64 0.54 -12.37 -1.28
N PHE A 65 1.82 -11.97 -1.31
CA PHE A 65 2.51 -11.40 -2.45
C PHE A 65 2.27 -12.27 -3.68
N CYS A 66 1.38 -11.83 -4.57
CA CYS A 66 1.17 -12.50 -5.84
C CYS A 66 2.37 -12.22 -6.75
N ILE A 67 2.83 -13.25 -7.46
CA ILE A 67 3.81 -13.07 -8.52
C ILE A 67 3.03 -12.47 -9.69
N ASP A 68 3.09 -11.14 -9.83
CA ASP A 68 2.71 -10.50 -11.09
C ASP A 68 3.93 -9.81 -11.68
N LEU A 69 4.62 -10.57 -12.53
CA LEU A 69 5.52 -10.02 -13.53
C LEU A 69 5.01 -10.52 -14.88
N ALA A 70 4.02 -9.81 -15.41
CA ALA A 70 3.92 -9.61 -16.85
C ALA A 70 5.20 -8.93 -17.37
#